data_AF-K7ZZJ0-F1
#
_entry.id   AF-K7ZZJ0-F1
#
_cell.length_a   1.000
_cell.length_b   1.000
_cell.length_c   1.000
_cell.angle_alpha   90.00
_cell.angle_beta   90.00
_cell.angle_gamma   90.00
#
_symmetry.space_group_name_H-M   'P 1'
#
loop_
_entity.id
_entity.type
_entity.pdbx_description
1 polymer ?
#
loop_
_entity_poly.entity_id
_entity_poly.type
_entity_poly.pdbx_seq_one_letter_code
_entity_poly.pdbx_strand_id
1 'polypeptide(L)'
;MTGPADNGEGTALANTSTGDNAATGVGVGIFNIQGKYIPLNSVINATTNVNSGSAIIGMAMVKLKGQTVTVGNVQSNLTVEVAHL
;
A
#
# COMPACT_ATOMS: atom_id res chain seq x y z
N MET A 1 1.86 -9.20 4.44
CA MET A 1 2.40 -7.82 4.40
C MET A 1 1.62 -6.95 5.36
N THR A 2 2.25 -5.98 6.03
CA THR A 2 1.60 -5.14 7.05
C THR A 2 2.05 -3.68 6.97
N GLY A 3 1.18 -2.76 7.32
CA GLY A 3 1.48 -1.32 7.33
C GLY A 3 0.33 -0.50 7.92
N PRO A 4 0.56 0.79 8.24
CA PRO A 4 -0.47 1.67 8.78
C PRO A 4 -1.53 1.96 7.71
N ALA A 5 -2.79 1.68 8.02
CA ALA A 5 -3.91 1.97 7.13
C ALA A 5 -4.26 3.47 7.14
N ASP A 6 -4.78 3.97 6.03
CA ASP A 6 -5.30 5.33 5.91
C ASP A 6 -6.46 5.59 6.88
N ASN A 7 -6.70 6.87 7.17
CA ASN A 7 -7.72 7.30 8.12
C ASN A 7 -9.14 7.42 7.53
N GLY A 8 -9.35 6.97 6.29
CA GLY A 8 -10.65 6.93 5.62
C GLY A 8 -11.27 5.54 5.71
N GLU A 9 -11.19 4.78 4.62
CA GLU A 9 -11.77 3.42 4.56
C GLU A 9 -10.78 2.33 5.00
N GLY A 10 -9.51 2.70 5.30
CA GLY A 10 -8.47 1.75 5.71
C GLY A 10 -8.05 0.79 4.58
N THR A 11 -8.12 1.26 3.34
CA THR A 11 -7.85 0.49 2.11
C THR A 11 -6.57 0.94 1.40
N ALA A 12 -5.84 1.90 1.93
CA ALA A 12 -4.55 2.34 1.43
C ALA A 12 -3.57 2.50 2.59
N LEU A 13 -2.27 2.47 2.31
CA LEU A 13 -1.26 2.86 3.30
C LEU A 13 -1.43 4.35 3.60
N ALA A 14 -1.37 4.70 4.88
CA ALA A 14 -1.40 6.09 5.32
C ALA A 14 -0.18 6.86 4.79
N ASN A 15 -0.40 8.14 4.46
CA ASN A 15 0.70 9.09 4.41
C ASN A 15 1.17 9.38 5.84
N THR A 16 2.38 8.97 6.18
CA THR A 16 3.03 9.19 7.48
C THR A 16 3.86 10.46 7.51
N SER A 17 3.96 11.21 6.40
CA SER A 17 4.58 12.54 6.41
C SER A 17 3.77 13.47 7.33
N THR A 18 4.47 14.27 8.12
CA THR A 18 3.88 15.24 9.06
C THR A 18 4.34 16.66 8.75
N GLY A 19 3.68 17.66 9.35
CA GLY A 19 3.95 19.08 9.15
C GLY A 19 3.31 19.68 7.90
N ASP A 20 3.56 20.97 7.67
CA ASP A 20 2.84 21.78 6.68
C ASP A 20 3.05 21.33 5.22
N ASN A 21 4.12 20.57 4.97
CA ASN A 21 4.44 20.05 3.65
C ASN A 21 3.83 18.66 3.39
N ALA A 22 3.03 18.09 4.31
CA ALA A 22 2.41 16.78 4.10
C ALA A 22 1.16 16.88 3.21
N ALA A 23 1.06 16.00 2.21
CA ALA A 23 -0.16 15.90 1.42
C ALA A 23 -1.31 15.32 2.25
N THR A 24 -2.52 15.86 2.08
CA THR A 24 -3.74 15.34 2.71
C THR A 24 -4.68 14.76 1.65
N GLY A 25 -5.62 13.91 2.08
CA GLY A 25 -6.60 13.25 1.21
C GLY A 25 -6.04 12.21 0.23
N VAL A 26 -4.78 11.79 0.42
CA VAL A 26 -4.12 10.75 -0.37
C VAL A 26 -3.48 9.69 0.51
N GLY A 27 -3.36 8.48 -0.03
CA GLY A 27 -2.58 7.37 0.54
C GLY A 27 -1.86 6.60 -0.56
N VAL A 28 -1.28 5.45 -0.23
CA VAL A 28 -0.64 4.56 -1.21
C VAL A 28 -1.38 3.22 -1.28
N GLY A 29 -2.04 2.96 -2.41
CA GLY A 29 -2.72 1.69 -2.66
C GLY A 29 -1.74 0.60 -3.11
N ILE A 30 -2.07 -0.64 -2.80
CA ILE A 30 -1.33 -1.84 -3.22
C ILE A 30 -2.18 -2.58 -4.26
N PHE A 31 -1.56 -2.98 -5.36
CA PHE A 31 -2.24 -3.58 -6.51
C PHE A 31 -1.50 -4.81 -7.01
N ASN A 32 -2.21 -5.72 -7.66
CA ASN A 32 -1.59 -6.80 -8.42
C ASN A 32 -1.19 -6.31 -9.83
N ILE A 33 -0.57 -7.19 -10.62
CA ILE A 33 -0.10 -6.86 -11.98
C ILE A 33 -1.24 -6.51 -12.96
N GLN A 34 -2.48 -6.86 -12.64
CA GLN A 34 -3.68 -6.50 -13.41
C GLN A 34 -4.29 -5.17 -12.94
N GLY A 35 -3.65 -4.45 -12.00
CA GLY A 35 -4.17 -3.21 -11.43
C GLY A 35 -5.33 -3.42 -10.45
N LYS A 36 -5.61 -4.66 -10.03
CA LYS A 36 -6.64 -4.94 -9.02
C LYS A 36 -6.08 -4.68 -7.64
N TYR A 37 -6.86 -4.01 -6.81
CA TYR A 37 -6.53 -3.73 -5.42
C TYR A 37 -6.22 -5.01 -4.62
N ILE A 38 -5.16 -4.97 -3.84
CA ILE A 38 -4.79 -5.99 -2.85
C ILE A 38 -5.05 -5.39 -1.46
N PRO A 39 -5.92 -6.00 -0.65
CA PRO A 39 -6.18 -5.54 0.71
C PRO A 39 -4.92 -5.41 1.55
N LEU A 40 -4.81 -4.34 2.33
CA LEU A 40 -3.82 -4.25 3.40
C LEU A 40 -3.94 -5.44 4.36
N ASN A 41 -2.82 -5.83 4.96
CA ASN A 41 -2.76 -6.94 5.91
C ASN A 41 -3.19 -8.30 5.32
N SER A 42 -3.17 -8.46 3.99
CA SER A 42 -3.47 -9.72 3.32
C SER A 42 -2.21 -10.55 3.01
N VAL A 43 -2.44 -11.81 2.68
CA VAL A 43 -1.44 -12.76 2.19
C VAL A 43 -1.45 -12.76 0.67
N ILE A 44 -0.26 -12.72 0.07
CA ILE A 44 -0.07 -12.84 -1.37
C ILE A 44 0.68 -14.14 -1.62
N ASN A 45 0.10 -15.02 -2.42
CA ASN A 45 0.75 -16.27 -2.81
C ASN A 45 1.83 -15.97 -3.84
N ALA A 46 3.06 -16.39 -3.55
CA ALA A 46 4.13 -16.36 -4.52
C ALA A 46 3.91 -17.48 -5.55
N THR A 47 4.23 -17.17 -6.81
CA THR A 47 4.51 -18.22 -7.80
C THR A 47 5.81 -18.91 -7.39
N THR A 48 5.84 -20.25 -7.39
CA THR A 48 7.00 -21.02 -6.96
C THR A 48 7.53 -21.90 -8.09
N ASN A 49 8.84 -22.09 -8.09
CA ASN A 49 9.53 -23.16 -8.83
C ASN A 49 10.42 -23.93 -7.84
N VAL A 50 11.15 -24.94 -8.32
CA VAL A 50 11.96 -25.83 -7.48
C VAL A 50 12.91 -25.11 -6.51
N ASN A 51 13.40 -23.91 -6.84
CA ASN A 51 14.43 -23.23 -6.04
C ASN A 51 14.14 -21.75 -5.74
N SER A 52 12.97 -21.21 -6.12
CA SER A 52 12.66 -19.78 -5.94
C SER A 52 11.15 -19.53 -5.89
N GLY A 53 10.78 -18.41 -5.27
CA GLY A 53 9.42 -17.87 -5.28
C GLY A 53 9.44 -16.42 -5.75
N SER A 54 8.39 -16.01 -6.46
CA SER A 54 8.20 -14.61 -6.88
C SER A 54 6.76 -14.15 -6.65
N ALA A 55 6.62 -12.96 -6.09
CA ALA A 55 5.38 -12.21 -5.99
C ALA A 55 5.64 -10.77 -6.44
N ILE A 56 4.72 -10.20 -7.20
CA ILE A 56 4.81 -8.82 -7.70
C ILE A 56 3.66 -8.03 -7.08
N ILE A 57 4.00 -6.89 -6.47
CA ILE A 57 3.04 -5.87 -6.04
C ILE A 57 3.33 -4.56 -6.75
N GLY A 58 2.27 -3.89 -7.18
CA GLY A 58 2.29 -2.50 -7.63
C GLY A 58 1.91 -1.58 -6.48
N MET A 59 2.52 -0.39 -6.45
CA MET A 59 2.20 0.66 -5.50
C MET A 59 1.89 1.94 -6.27
N ALA A 60 0.79 2.60 -5.92
CA ALA A 60 0.40 3.85 -6.55
C ALA A 60 -0.27 4.79 -5.53
N MET A 61 -0.06 6.10 -5.69
CA MET A 61 -0.83 7.08 -4.92
C MET A 61 -2.31 7.00 -5.30
N VAL A 62 -3.18 7.07 -4.29
CA VAL A 62 -4.64 7.03 -4.46
C VAL A 62 -5.30 8.17 -3.70
N LYS A 63 -6.39 8.68 -4.24
CA LYS A 63 -7.27 9.61 -3.53
C LYS A 63 -8.09 8.84 -2.50
N LEU A 64 -8.13 9.32 -1.26
CA LEU A 64 -8.98 8.78 -0.22
C LEU A 64 -10.44 9.24 -0.43
N LYS A 65 -11.38 8.33 -0.27
CA LYS A 65 -12.79 8.61 -0.53
C LYS A 65 -13.31 9.69 0.43
N GLY A 66 -14.05 10.65 -0.12
CA GLY A 66 -14.63 11.75 0.64
C GLY A 66 -13.62 12.78 1.15
N GLN A 67 -12.33 12.64 0.84
CA GLN A 67 -11.29 13.55 1.30
C GLN A 67 -10.87 14.53 0.19
N THR A 68 -10.47 15.73 0.59
CA THR A 68 -9.90 16.75 -0.29
C THR A 68 -8.40 16.52 -0.44
N VAL A 69 -7.90 16.47 -1.67
CA VAL A 69 -6.47 16.29 -1.94
C VAL A 69 -5.75 17.64 -1.79
N THR A 70 -4.65 17.66 -1.03
CA THR A 70 -3.73 18.80 -1.00
C THR A 70 -2.35 18.39 -1.51
N VAL A 71 -1.62 19.34 -2.09
CA VAL A 71 -0.24 19.13 -2.53
C VAL A 71 0.66 18.94 -1.31
N GLY A 72 1.65 18.05 -1.44
CA GLY A 72 2.67 17.85 -0.43
C GLY A 72 3.39 16.52 -0.60
N ASN A 73 4.21 16.20 0.39
CA ASN A 73 4.98 14.98 0.49
C ASN A 73 4.07 13.81 0.87
N VAL A 74 4.36 12.66 0.26
CA VAL A 74 3.80 11.36 0.63
C VAL A 74 4.94 10.46 1.06
N GLN A 75 4.86 9.96 2.29
CA GLN A 75 5.75 8.94 2.82
C GLN A 75 4.91 7.81 3.40
N SER A 76 5.23 6.56 3.07
CA SER A 76 4.55 5.39 3.61
C SER A 76 5.54 4.26 3.83
N ASN A 77 5.25 3.38 4.78
CA ASN A 77 6.07 2.22 5.10
C ASN A 77 5.24 0.95 4.92
N LEU A 78 5.83 -0.07 4.29
CA LEU A 78 5.24 -1.40 4.11
C LEU A 78 6.24 -2.44 4.58
N THR A 79 5.81 -3.31 5.49
CA THR A 79 6.57 -4.49 5.92
C THR A 79 6.11 -5.70 5.11
N VAL A 80 7.07 -6.37 4.46
CA VAL A 80 6.84 -7.62 3.73
C VAL A 80 7.52 -8.74 4.50
N GLU A 81 6.72 -9.71 4.92
CA GLU A 81 7.18 -10.95 5.53
C GLU A 81 7.00 -12.08 4.51
N VAL A 82 8.05 -12.87 4.33
CA VAL A 82 8.05 -14.04 3.45
C VAL A 82 8.14 -15.27 4.34
N ALA A 83 7.09 -16.09 4.32
CA ALA A 83 7.07 -17.38 4.99
C ALA A 83 7.13 -18.50 3.94
N HIS A 84 7.87 -19.56 4.26
CA HIS A 84 7.79 -20.83 3.56
C HIS A 84 7.01 -21.79 4.46
N LEU A 85 5.85 -22.25 3.98
CA LEU A 85 4.93 -23.13 4.72
C LEU A 85 5.01 -24.56 4.19
#